data_AF-A0A7C5HUL9-F1
#
_entry.id   AF-A0A7C5HUL9-F1
#
_cell.length_a   1.000
_cell.length_b   1.000
_cell.length_c   1.000
_cell.angle_alpha   90.00
_cell.angle_beta   90.00
_cell.angle_gamma   90.00
#
_symmetry.space_group_name_H-M   'P 1'
#
loop_
_entity.id
_entity.type
_entity.pdbx_description
1 polymer ?
#
loop_
_entity_poly.entity_id
_entity_poly.type
_entity_poly.pdbx_seq_one_letter_code
_entity_poly.pdbx_strand_id
1 'polypeptide(L)'
;MFGFGRGFNGKGQGLRRRHRHKHCRHHGRNFNLNYGELGKKYVVISNPDKKTVEMGIFAGSMIEVQKNERSEPNIIVGVGESRYIIPRDLAEQILIR
;
A
#
# COMPACT_ATOMS: atom_id res chain seq x y z
N MET A 1 44.70 -3.52 51.27
CA MET A 1 45.76 -3.35 50.24
C MET A 1 45.49 -4.35 49.13
N PHE A 2 45.29 -3.85 47.89
CA PHE A 2 45.19 -4.55 46.57
C PHE A 2 44.03 -5.59 46.41
N GLY A 3 43.16 -5.61 45.38
CA GLY A 3 42.95 -4.77 44.19
C GLY A 3 42.24 -5.58 43.07
N PHE A 4 41.30 -4.94 42.34
CA PHE A 4 40.83 -5.16 40.94
C PHE A 4 40.21 -6.52 40.51
N GLY A 5 39.11 -6.64 39.75
CA GLY A 5 38.21 -5.68 39.07
C GLY A 5 37.26 -6.36 38.04
N ARG A 6 36.36 -5.53 37.47
CA ARG A 6 35.52 -5.68 36.24
C ARG A 6 34.34 -6.67 36.31
N GLY A 7 33.10 -6.34 35.92
CA GLY A 7 32.57 -5.21 35.14
C GLY A 7 31.82 -5.71 33.91
N PHE A 8 30.62 -6.27 34.06
CA PHE A 8 29.78 -6.66 32.92
C PHE A 8 28.71 -5.58 32.67
N ASN A 9 29.04 -4.69 31.73
CA ASN A 9 28.17 -3.66 31.19
C ASN A 9 27.32 -4.28 30.06
N GLY A 10 26.09 -4.69 30.38
CA GLY A 10 25.12 -5.25 29.43
C GLY A 10 24.59 -4.20 28.47
N LYS A 11 25.33 -3.92 27.40
CA LYS A 11 24.85 -3.15 26.25
C LYS A 11 23.89 -4.01 25.41
N GLY A 12 22.60 -4.01 25.77
CA GLY A 12 21.51 -4.53 24.93
C GLY A 12 21.27 -3.62 23.72
N GLN A 13 22.13 -3.72 22.70
CA GLN A 13 21.98 -2.99 21.44
C GLN A 13 20.99 -3.71 20.51
N GLY A 14 19.87 -3.03 20.25
CA GLY A 14 19.38 -2.85 18.88
C GLY A 14 18.74 -4.05 18.17
N LEU A 15 17.49 -4.38 18.54
CA LEU A 15 16.56 -5.00 17.59
C LEU A 15 15.96 -3.93 16.67
N ARG A 16 16.80 -3.39 15.77
CA ARG A 16 16.35 -2.64 14.61
C ARG A 16 15.61 -3.60 13.70
N ARG A 17 14.29 -3.68 13.85
CA ARG A 17 13.37 -4.28 12.87
C ARG A 17 13.53 -3.53 11.55
N ARG A 18 14.52 -3.94 10.75
CA ARG A 18 14.65 -3.58 9.35
C ARG A 18 13.47 -4.20 8.61
N HIS A 19 12.35 -3.46 8.55
CA HIS A 19 11.39 -3.64 7.49
C HIS A 19 12.16 -3.43 6.17
N ARG A 20 12.61 -4.55 5.58
CA ARG A 20 13.03 -4.60 4.19
C ARG A 20 11.79 -4.28 3.37
N HIS A 21 11.54 -3.00 3.15
CA HIS A 21 10.80 -2.57 1.98
C HIS A 21 11.58 -3.15 0.80
N LYS A 22 11.08 -4.29 0.29
CA LYS A 22 11.54 -4.87 -0.95
C LYS A 22 11.51 -3.72 -1.95
N HIS A 23 12.68 -3.38 -2.49
CA HIS A 23 12.80 -2.48 -3.62
C HIS A 23 11.99 -3.10 -4.76
N CYS A 24 10.74 -2.68 -4.90
CA CYS A 24 9.94 -2.91 -6.08
C CYS A 24 10.55 -2.06 -7.20
N ARG A 25 11.64 -2.55 -7.79
CA ARG A 25 12.16 -2.07 -9.08
C ARG A 25 11.18 -2.51 -10.16
N HIS A 26 10.07 -1.80 -10.26
CA HIS A 26 9.20 -1.91 -11.42
C HIS A 26 9.14 -0.54 -12.06
N HIS A 27 9.80 -0.42 -13.21
CA HIS A 27 9.68 0.68 -14.15
C HIS A 27 8.29 0.68 -14.84
N GLY A 28 7.23 0.53 -14.05
CA GLY A 28 5.87 0.89 -14.45
C GLY A 28 5.61 2.28 -13.92
N ARG A 29 5.11 3.18 -14.75
CA ARG A 29 4.68 4.50 -14.28
C ARG A 29 3.54 4.27 -13.27
N ASN A 30 3.76 4.61 -12.01
CA ASN A 30 2.68 4.61 -11.03
C ASN A 30 1.77 5.80 -11.31
N PHE A 31 0.47 5.61 -11.20
CA PHE A 31 -0.52 6.68 -11.32
C PHE A 31 -1.68 6.43 -10.37
N ASN A 32 -2.53 7.43 -10.18
CA ASN A 32 -3.65 7.34 -9.25
C ASN A 32 -4.77 6.47 -9.85
N LEU A 33 -5.52 5.76 -8.99
CA LEU A 33 -6.65 4.95 -9.43
C LEU A 33 -7.66 5.74 -10.28
N ASN A 34 -7.73 7.06 -10.07
CA ASN A 34 -8.52 8.00 -10.87
C ASN A 34 -8.29 7.89 -12.39
N TYR A 35 -7.06 7.56 -12.80
CA TYR A 35 -6.67 7.41 -14.22
C TYR A 35 -6.72 5.96 -14.70
N GLY A 36 -7.22 5.02 -13.89
CA GLY A 36 -7.37 3.62 -14.27
C GLY A 36 -8.32 3.45 -15.45
N GLU A 37 -7.91 2.68 -16.44
CA GLU A 37 -8.74 2.40 -17.62
C GLU A 37 -9.77 1.33 -17.31
N LEU A 38 -10.97 1.50 -17.87
CA LEU A 38 -12.07 0.54 -17.76
C LEU A 38 -11.67 -0.86 -18.26
N GLY A 39 -12.01 -1.89 -17.50
CA GLY A 39 -11.75 -3.29 -17.80
C GLY A 39 -10.30 -3.73 -17.56
N LYS A 40 -9.40 -2.81 -17.14
CA LYS A 40 -8.01 -3.17 -16.85
C LYS A 40 -7.81 -3.55 -15.38
N LYS A 41 -6.86 -4.46 -15.19
CA LYS A 41 -6.39 -4.90 -13.87
C LYS A 41 -5.12 -4.15 -13.51
N TYR A 42 -5.04 -3.73 -12.26
CA TYR A 42 -3.90 -3.00 -11.71
C TYR A 42 -3.49 -3.57 -10.37
N VAL A 43 -2.22 -3.38 -10.02
CA VAL A 43 -1.71 -3.71 -8.68
C VAL A 43 -1.68 -2.43 -7.85
N VAL A 44 -2.31 -2.46 -6.68
CA VAL A 44 -2.26 -1.35 -5.72
C VAL A 44 -0.84 -1.24 -5.17
N ILE A 45 -0.24 -0.07 -5.27
CA ILE A 45 1.11 0.23 -4.78
C ILE A 45 1.07 0.89 -3.40
N SER A 46 0.12 1.79 -3.20
CA SER A 46 -0.10 2.48 -1.93
C SER A 46 -1.56 2.81 -1.78
N ASN A 47 -2.07 2.66 -0.55
CA ASN A 47 -3.38 3.13 -0.15
C ASN A 47 -3.29 3.71 1.28
N PRO A 48 -3.42 5.03 1.45
CA PRO A 48 -3.35 5.67 2.76
C PRO A 48 -4.65 5.54 3.57
N ASP A 49 -5.78 5.20 2.95
CA ASP A 49 -7.06 5.11 3.64
C ASP A 49 -7.23 3.75 4.34
N LYS A 50 -7.42 3.80 5.66
CA LYS A 50 -7.49 2.60 6.50
C LYS A 50 -8.72 1.74 6.17
N LYS A 51 -9.87 2.36 5.86
CA LYS A 51 -11.13 1.64 5.63
C LYS A 51 -11.05 0.79 4.36
N THR A 52 -10.54 1.36 3.28
CA THR A 52 -10.36 0.65 2.00
C THR A 52 -9.28 -0.43 2.07
N VAL A 53 -8.24 -0.25 2.90
CA VAL A 53 -7.28 -1.33 3.23
C VAL A 53 -7.98 -2.50 3.94
N GLU A 54 -8.83 -2.25 4.93
CA GLU A 54 -9.62 -3.28 5.62
C GLU A 54 -10.59 -4.00 4.68
N MET A 55 -11.07 -3.33 3.64
CA MET A 55 -11.90 -3.91 2.58
C MET A 55 -11.11 -4.74 1.54
N GLY A 56 -9.79 -4.88 1.68
CA GLY A 56 -8.98 -5.68 0.77
C GLY A 56 -8.26 -4.90 -0.34
N ILE A 57 -8.39 -3.56 -0.36
CA ILE A 57 -7.65 -2.68 -1.27
C ILE A 57 -6.35 -2.25 -0.60
N PHE A 58 -5.41 -3.17 -0.40
CA PHE A 58 -4.13 -2.90 0.26
C PHE A 58 -2.95 -2.99 -0.73
N ALA A 59 -1.78 -2.47 -0.35
CA ALA A 59 -0.59 -2.54 -1.20
C ALA A 59 -0.23 -4.00 -1.56
N GLY A 60 -0.19 -4.29 -2.86
CA GLY A 60 0.02 -5.62 -3.42
C GLY A 60 -1.26 -6.34 -3.86
N SER A 61 -2.44 -5.84 -3.49
CA SER A 61 -3.72 -6.37 -3.99
C SER A 61 -3.91 -6.07 -5.47
N MET A 62 -4.55 -7.00 -6.19
CA MET A 62 -4.96 -6.81 -7.59
C MET A 62 -6.40 -6.33 -7.61
N ILE A 63 -6.63 -5.26 -8.36
CA ILE A 63 -7.96 -4.68 -8.55
C ILE A 63 -8.29 -4.60 -10.04
N GLU A 64 -9.57 -4.64 -10.38
CA GLU A 64 -10.08 -4.48 -11.74
C GLU A 64 -10.99 -3.24 -11.79
N VAL A 65 -10.72 -2.31 -12.71
CA VAL A 65 -11.60 -1.13 -12.87
C VAL A 65 -12.84 -1.54 -13.66
N GLN A 66 -13.99 -1.57 -13.00
CA GLN A 66 -15.25 -1.97 -13.60
C GLN A 66 -16.10 -0.79 -14.08
N LYS A 67 -15.90 0.41 -13.49
CA LYS A 67 -16.52 1.66 -13.96
C LYS A 67 -15.63 2.85 -13.60
N ASN A 68 -15.31 3.71 -14.57
CA ASN A 68 -14.58 4.97 -14.34
C ASN A 68 -15.06 6.06 -15.33
N GLU A 69 -16.23 6.64 -15.06
CA GLU A 69 -16.78 7.73 -15.86
C GLU A 69 -16.47 9.08 -15.23
N ARG A 70 -15.77 9.98 -15.95
CA ARG A 70 -15.26 11.26 -15.39
C ARG A 70 -16.35 12.16 -14.80
N SER A 71 -17.59 12.05 -15.29
CA SER A 71 -18.76 12.76 -14.78
C SER A 71 -19.28 12.20 -13.46
N GLU A 72 -18.95 10.95 -13.11
CA GLU A 72 -19.42 10.32 -11.89
C GLU A 72 -18.46 10.58 -10.72
N PRO A 73 -18.99 10.82 -9.51
CA PRO A 73 -18.17 11.09 -8.32
C PRO A 73 -17.46 9.84 -7.79
N ASN A 74 -17.79 8.65 -8.30
CA ASN A 74 -17.29 7.37 -7.80
C ASN A 74 -16.72 6.52 -8.93
N ILE A 75 -15.82 5.61 -8.57
CA ILE A 75 -15.22 4.58 -9.41
C ILE A 75 -15.63 3.22 -8.84
N ILE A 76 -16.00 2.28 -9.69
CA ILE A 76 -16.31 0.91 -9.27
C ILE A 76 -15.11 0.03 -9.56
N VAL A 77 -14.61 -0.66 -8.54
CA VAL A 77 -13.49 -1.59 -8.65
C VAL A 77 -13.87 -2.98 -8.15
N GLY A 78 -13.43 -4.00 -8.87
CA GLY A 78 -13.49 -5.40 -8.43
C GLY A 78 -12.22 -5.77 -7.67
N VAL A 79 -12.37 -6.50 -6.56
CA VAL A 79 -11.28 -7.08 -5.77
C VAL A 79 -11.65 -8.54 -5.51
N GLY A 80 -11.02 -9.46 -6.24
CA GLY A 80 -11.47 -10.85 -6.28
C GLY A 80 -12.92 -10.93 -6.80
N GLU A 81 -13.83 -11.45 -5.98
CA GLU A 81 -15.26 -11.57 -6.29
C GLU A 81 -16.11 -10.39 -5.79
N SER A 82 -15.52 -9.52 -4.97
CA SER A 82 -16.20 -8.37 -4.37
C SER A 82 -16.12 -7.14 -5.26
N ARG A 83 -17.13 -6.27 -5.18
CA ARG A 83 -17.15 -4.96 -5.86
C ARG A 83 -17.24 -3.84 -4.84
N TYR A 84 -16.42 -2.81 -5.02
CA TYR A 84 -16.38 -1.64 -4.16
C TYR A 84 -16.65 -0.37 -4.96
N ILE A 85 -17.42 0.52 -4.36
CA ILE A 85 -17.65 1.88 -4.85
C ILE A 85 -16.67 2.79 -4.12
N ILE A 86 -15.75 3.40 -4.86
CA ILE A 86 -14.68 4.24 -4.32
C ILE A 86 -14.93 5.69 -4.75
N PRO A 87 -15.12 6.63 -3.82
CA PRO A 87 -15.15 8.05 -4.13
C PRO A 87 -13.88 8.51 -4.86
N ARG A 88 -14.01 9.43 -5.82
CA ARG A 88 -12.86 9.96 -6.57
C ARG A 88 -11.79 10.57 -5.66
N ASP A 89 -12.18 11.25 -4.60
CA ASP A 89 -11.25 11.83 -3.62
C ASP A 89 -10.33 10.78 -2.99
N LEU A 90 -10.84 9.56 -2.76
CA LEU A 90 -10.03 8.43 -2.29
C LEU A 90 -9.23 7.81 -3.44
N ALA A 91 -9.81 7.67 -4.63
CA ALA A 91 -9.13 7.13 -5.80
C ALA A 91 -7.94 8.00 -6.25
N GLU A 92 -7.96 9.30 -5.99
CA GLU A 92 -6.83 10.21 -6.19
C GLU A 92 -5.67 9.96 -5.23
N GLN A 93 -5.90 9.28 -4.10
CA GLN A 93 -4.87 8.98 -3.12
C GLN A 93 -4.30 7.56 -3.28
N ILE A 94 -5.03 6.67 -3.95
CA ILE A 94 -4.61 5.29 -4.19
C ILE A 94 -3.69 5.25 -5.42
N LEU A 95 -2.48 4.74 -5.24
CA LEU A 95 -1.51 4.56 -6.33
C LEU A 95 -1.59 3.15 -6.88
N ILE A 96 -1.60 3.04 -8.20
CA ILE A 96 -1.70 1.79 -8.96
C ILE A 96 -0.62 1.70 -10.05
N ARG A 97 -0.38 0.49 -10.55
CA ARG A 97 0.46 0.21 -11.72
C ARG A 97 -0.14 -0.88 -12.59
#